data_AF-A0A511DTM3-F1
#
_entry.id   AF-A0A511DTM3-F1
#
_cell.length_a   1.000
_cell.length_b   1.000
_cell.length_c   1.000
_cell.angle_alpha   90.00
_cell.angle_beta   90.00
_cell.angle_gamma   90.00
#
_symmetry.space_group_name_H-M   'P 1'
#
loop_
_entity.id
_entity.type
_entity.pdbx_description
1 polymer ?
#
loop_
_entity_poly.entity_id
_entity_poly.type
_entity_poly.pdbx_seq_one_letter_code
_entity_poly.pdbx_strand_id
1 'polypeptide(L)'
;MKALSLHGDYAMMILAGEKTVEYRSWKTDYRGKLLICSSAMKIRGTMPGYATCVIDLVDIKKAGPRDYEWQLGKIYDIEPFPVKGKLHLYDVPDDKIVYHPEVDDDHHPTQEQWDEYQKKYIDPYIY
;
A
#
# COMPACT_ATOMS: atom_id res chain seq x y z
N MET A 1 -11.96 3.59 -4.71
CA MET A 1 -10.59 4.12 -4.54
C MET A 1 -9.70 3.77 -5.71
N LYS A 2 -8.72 4.63 -6.06
CA LYS A 2 -7.64 4.28 -6.98
C LYS A 2 -6.67 3.31 -6.30
N ALA A 3 -6.19 2.32 -7.05
CA ALA A 3 -5.28 1.30 -6.57
C ALA A 3 -4.08 1.13 -7.50
N LEU A 4 -2.95 0.70 -6.93
CA LEU A 4 -1.71 0.44 -7.64
C LEU A 4 -1.13 -0.92 -7.22
N SER A 5 -0.86 -1.77 -8.22
CA SER A 5 -0.17 -3.05 -7.99
C SER A 5 1.35 -2.84 -7.93
N LEU A 6 2.00 -3.47 -6.96
CA LEU A 6 3.46 -3.49 -6.77
C LEU A 6 3.98 -4.92 -6.63
N HIS A 7 5.29 -5.10 -6.80
CA HIS A 7 5.94 -6.31 -6.32
C HIS A 7 5.75 -6.42 -4.79
N GLY A 8 5.63 -7.64 -4.28
CA GLY A 8 5.17 -7.86 -2.90
C GLY A 8 6.09 -7.25 -1.85
N ASP A 9 7.40 -7.30 -2.07
CA ASP A 9 8.41 -6.67 -1.22
C ASP A 9 8.23 -5.15 -1.12
N TYR A 10 8.03 -4.43 -2.23
CA TYR A 10 7.80 -3.00 -2.25
C TYR A 10 6.47 -2.62 -1.60
N ALA A 11 5.44 -3.45 -1.74
CA ALA A 11 4.19 -3.25 -1.02
C ALA A 11 4.41 -3.37 0.51
N MET A 12 5.22 -4.34 0.96
CA MET A 12 5.55 -4.49 2.38
C MET A 12 6.43 -3.34 2.89
N MET A 13 7.41 -2.87 2.11
CA MET A 13 8.22 -1.71 2.49
C MET A 13 7.38 -0.44 2.61
N ILE A 14 6.34 -0.27 1.79
CA ILE A 14 5.40 0.85 1.95
C ILE A 14 4.57 0.66 3.21
N LEU A 15 4.01 -0.53 3.44
CA LEU A 15 3.25 -0.84 4.66
C LEU A 15 4.06 -0.57 5.94
N ALA A 16 5.35 -0.91 5.94
CA ALA A 16 6.26 -0.68 7.06
C ALA A 16 6.76 0.78 7.19
N GLY A 17 6.34 1.70 6.30
CA GLY A 17 6.81 3.09 6.31
C GLY A 17 8.24 3.31 5.80
N GLU A 18 8.92 2.27 5.32
CA GLU A 18 10.31 2.33 4.86
C GLU A 18 10.45 2.93 3.47
N LYS A 19 9.42 2.79 2.62
CA LYS A 19 9.42 3.26 1.23
C LYS A 19 8.47 4.45 1.04
N THR A 20 9.05 5.63 0.90
CA THR A 20 8.34 6.90 0.72
C THR A 20 8.34 7.42 -0.73
N VAL A 21 9.05 6.75 -1.64
CA VAL A 21 9.10 7.11 -3.07
C VAL A 21 8.91 5.87 -3.93
N GLU A 22 8.00 5.95 -4.89
CA GLU A 22 7.76 4.91 -5.90
C GLU A 22 8.18 5.38 -7.30
N TYR A 23 8.95 4.57 -8.01
CA TYR A 23 9.48 4.91 -9.33
C TYR A 23 8.63 4.28 -10.42
N ARG A 24 8.17 5.08 -11.39
CA ARG A 24 7.35 4.60 -12.51
C ARG A 24 7.78 5.20 -13.83
N SER A 25 7.59 4.43 -14.89
CA SER A 25 7.86 4.88 -16.26
C SER A 25 6.76 5.76 -16.87
N TRP A 26 5.71 6.03 -16.09
CA TRP A 26 4.53 6.78 -16.47
C TRP A 26 4.05 7.64 -15.30
N LYS A 27 3.28 8.69 -15.62
CA LYS A 27 2.66 9.59 -14.66
C LYS A 27 1.14 9.47 -14.70
N THR A 28 0.53 9.93 -13.62
CA THR A 28 -0.91 10.23 -13.52
C THR A 28 -1.08 11.65 -12.98
N ASP A 29 -2.21 12.28 -13.29
CA ASP A 29 -2.56 13.57 -12.69
C ASP A 29 -3.32 13.38 -11.36
N TYR A 30 -3.59 12.14 -10.95
CA TYR A 30 -4.22 11.82 -9.66
C TYR A 30 -3.32 12.15 -8.46
N ARG A 31 -3.92 12.70 -7.40
CA ARG A 31 -3.35 12.91 -6.06
C ARG A 31 -4.39 12.57 -5.01
N GLY A 32 -3.94 12.03 -3.88
CA GLY A 32 -4.80 11.56 -2.79
C GLY A 32 -4.63 10.07 -2.51
N LYS A 33 -5.63 9.48 -1.85
CA LYS A 33 -5.59 8.10 -1.33
C LYS A 33 -5.42 7.06 -2.42
N LEU A 34 -4.34 6.29 -2.31
CA LEU A 34 -3.97 5.23 -3.21
C LEU A 34 -3.91 3.90 -2.45
N LEU A 35 -4.74 2.94 -2.85
CA LEU A 35 -4.71 1.60 -2.29
C LEU A 35 -3.50 0.84 -2.86
N ILE A 36 -2.62 0.36 -1.99
CA ILE A 36 -1.47 -0.44 -2.36
C ILE A 36 -1.87 -1.91 -2.41
N CYS A 37 -1.55 -2.56 -3.52
CA CYS A 37 -1.87 -3.96 -3.76
C CYS A 37 -0.58 -4.73 -4.09
N SER A 38 -0.30 -5.77 -3.31
CA SER A 38 0.77 -6.72 -3.61
C SER A 38 0.38 -7.59 -4.80
N SER A 39 1.29 -7.75 -5.75
CA SER A 39 1.11 -8.64 -6.89
C SER A 39 0.88 -10.09 -6.43
N ALA A 40 0.26 -10.91 -7.26
CA ALA A 40 0.06 -12.34 -6.96
C ALA A 40 1.36 -13.17 -7.01
N MET A 41 2.51 -12.56 -7.28
CA MET A 41 3.80 -13.24 -7.25
C MET A 41 4.13 -13.65 -5.83
N LYS A 42 4.43 -14.94 -5.65
CA LYS A 42 4.76 -15.53 -4.36
C LYS A 42 6.19 -15.20 -3.94
N ILE A 43 6.32 -14.22 -3.05
CA ILE A 43 7.60 -13.81 -2.46
C ILE A 43 7.49 -14.04 -0.96
N ARG A 44 8.45 -14.76 -0.38
CA ARG A 44 8.45 -15.10 1.04
C ARG A 44 8.47 -13.83 1.89
N GLY A 45 7.64 -13.78 2.93
CA GLY A 45 7.51 -12.62 3.82
C GLY A 45 6.63 -11.50 3.26
N THR A 46 5.81 -11.78 2.24
CA THR A 46 4.87 -10.82 1.66
C THR A 46 3.45 -11.38 1.65
N MET A 47 2.44 -10.57 1.26
CA MET A 47 1.05 -11.02 1.09
C MET A 47 0.67 -11.08 -0.41
N PRO A 48 0.93 -12.16 -1.16
CA PRO A 48 0.67 -12.21 -2.59
C PRO A 48 -0.81 -12.05 -2.95
N GLY A 49 -1.14 -11.05 -3.77
CA GLY A 49 -2.51 -10.83 -4.26
C GLY A 49 -3.45 -10.16 -3.24
N TYR A 50 -2.91 -9.46 -2.25
CA TYR A 50 -3.68 -8.71 -1.25
C TYR A 50 -3.54 -7.20 -1.43
N ALA A 51 -4.60 -6.47 -1.13
CA ALA A 51 -4.53 -5.06 -0.78
C ALA A 51 -3.98 -4.95 0.65
N THR A 52 -3.01 -4.06 0.87
CA THR A 52 -2.17 -4.10 2.09
C THR A 52 -2.33 -2.87 2.97
N CYS A 53 -2.39 -1.68 2.37
CA CYS A 53 -2.60 -0.41 3.05
C CYS A 53 -3.13 0.62 2.05
N VAL A 54 -3.61 1.74 2.56
CA VAL A 54 -3.85 2.95 1.77
C VAL A 54 -2.71 3.93 2.07
N ILE A 55 -2.24 4.65 1.06
CA ILE A 55 -1.22 5.68 1.22
C ILE A 55 -1.59 6.94 0.44
N ASP A 56 -1.19 8.11 0.91
CA ASP A 56 -1.39 9.34 0.14
C ASP A 56 -0.35 9.46 -0.98
N LEU A 57 -0.80 9.57 -2.24
CA LEU A 57 0.02 10.03 -3.35
C LEU A 57 0.04 11.55 -3.37
N VAL A 58 1.11 12.13 -2.83
CA VAL A 58 1.24 13.57 -2.56
C VAL A 58 1.72 14.33 -3.78
N ASP A 59 2.73 13.80 -4.46
CA ASP A 59 3.30 14.44 -5.65
C ASP A 59 3.88 13.43 -6.64
N ILE A 60 4.15 13.86 -7.87
CA ILE A 60 4.90 13.11 -8.88
C ILE A 60 5.89 14.06 -9.52
N LYS A 61 7.18 13.81 -9.29
CA LYS A 61 8.28 14.58 -9.85
C LYS A 61 8.83 13.87 -11.08
N LYS A 62 9.18 14.63 -12.12
CA LYS A 62 9.86 14.07 -13.29
C LYS A 62 11.35 13.99 -12.99
N ALA A 63 11.89 12.78 -12.93
CA ALA A 63 13.30 12.51 -12.65
C ALA A 63 14.13 12.31 -13.94
N GLY A 64 13.48 11.92 -15.05
CA GLY A 64 14.17 11.70 -16.32
C GLY A 64 13.24 11.39 -17.49
N PRO A 65 13.79 10.99 -18.65
CA PRO A 65 13.00 10.50 -19.78
C PRO A 65 12.26 9.22 -19.38
N ARG A 66 10.92 9.31 -19.25
CA ARG A 66 10.06 8.22 -18.78
C ARG A 66 10.47 7.72 -17.39
N ASP A 67 10.83 8.63 -16.50
CA ASP A 67 11.12 8.31 -15.11
C ASP A 67 10.46 9.35 -14.19
N TYR A 68 9.64 8.84 -13.28
CA TYR A 68 8.77 9.62 -12.42
C TYR A 68 8.83 9.09 -10.99
N GLU A 69 9.07 10.01 -10.06
CA GLU A 69 9.10 9.76 -8.63
C GLU A 69 7.74 10.11 -8.02
N TRP A 70 6.97 9.10 -7.70
CA TRP A 70 5.71 9.20 -6.98
C TRP A 70 6.03 9.36 -5.50
N GLN A 71 5.81 10.57 -4.97
CA GLN A 71 6.03 10.91 -3.58
C GLN A 71 4.86 10.40 -2.74
N LEU A 72 5.17 9.49 -1.82
CA LEU A 72 4.20 8.86 -0.95
C LEU A 72 4.23 9.53 0.42
N GLY A 73 3.04 9.79 0.96
CA GLY A 73 2.85 10.48 2.23
C GLY A 73 2.34 9.52 3.30
N LYS A 74 1.31 9.98 4.01
CA LYS A 74 0.72 9.26 5.14
C LYS A 74 0.17 7.89 4.74
N ILE A 75 0.44 6.89 5.57
CA ILE A 75 -0.10 5.53 5.49
C ILE A 75 -1.38 5.46 6.33
N TYR A 76 -2.32 4.64 5.88
CA TYR A 76 -3.54 4.31 6.60
C TYR A 76 -3.66 2.78 6.60
N ASP A 77 -3.63 2.21 7.79
CA ASP A 77 -3.79 0.78 8.03
C ASP A 77 -5.22 0.31 7.73
N ILE A 78 -5.32 -0.89 7.18
CA ILE A 78 -6.58 -1.50 6.73
C ILE A 78 -6.58 -2.99 7.04
N GLU A 79 -7.76 -3.61 7.09
CA GLU A 79 -7.85 -5.08 7.01
C GLU A 79 -7.38 -5.53 5.62
N PRO A 80 -6.29 -6.30 5.48
CA PRO A 80 -5.86 -6.77 4.18
C PRO A 80 -6.92 -7.69 3.55
N PHE A 81 -7.18 -7.52 2.26
CA PHE A 81 -8.16 -8.32 1.55
C PHE A 81 -7.67 -8.77 0.16
N PRO A 82 -8.14 -9.94 -0.34
CA PRO A 82 -7.77 -10.42 -1.67
C PRO A 82 -8.19 -9.46 -2.78
N VAL A 83 -7.26 -9.15 -3.69
CA VAL A 83 -7.50 -8.28 -4.83
C VAL A 83 -6.75 -8.77 -6.06
N LYS A 84 -7.42 -8.75 -7.21
CA LYS A 84 -6.76 -9.03 -8.48
C LYS A 84 -6.11 -7.75 -9.00
N GLY A 85 -4.78 -7.68 -8.90
CA GLY A 85 -3.99 -6.58 -9.44
C GLY A 85 -4.17 -6.37 -10.95
N LYS A 86 -3.99 -5.13 -11.39
CA LYS A 86 -4.01 -4.72 -12.81
C LYS A 86 -2.83 -3.81 -13.13
N LEU A 87 -2.55 -3.67 -14.42
CA LEU A 87 -1.61 -2.66 -14.94
C LEU A 87 -2.21 -1.25 -14.77
N HIS A 88 -1.33 -0.27 -14.60
CA HIS A 88 -1.69 1.13 -14.33
C HIS A 88 -2.56 1.30 -13.08
N LEU A 89 -3.11 2.51 -12.87
CA LEU A 89 -4.13 2.71 -11.84
C LEU A 89 -5.42 2.00 -12.23
N TYR A 90 -6.07 1.40 -11.24
CA TYR A 90 -7.40 0.81 -11.39
C TYR A 90 -8.28 1.15 -10.21
N ASP A 91 -9.58 0.90 -10.34
CA ASP A 91 -10.55 1.18 -9.28
C ASP A 91 -10.86 -0.08 -8.48
N VAL A 92 -10.89 0.09 -7.17
CA VAL A 92 -11.38 -0.89 -6.19
C VAL A 92 -12.56 -0.25 -5.44
N PRO A 93 -13.69 -0.95 -5.26
CA PRO A 93 -14.82 -0.45 -4.47
C PRO A 93 -14.41 -0.05 -3.06
N ASP A 94 -14.88 1.11 -2.59
CA ASP A 94 -14.50 1.66 -1.27
C ASP A 94 -15.08 0.83 -0.11
N ASP A 95 -16.19 0.14 -0.32
CA ASP A 95 -16.85 -0.74 0.66
C ASP A 95 -16.03 -1.97 1.05
N LYS A 96 -14.95 -2.26 0.31
CA LYS A 96 -13.99 -3.32 0.64
C LYS A 96 -12.90 -2.87 1.60
N ILE A 97 -12.74 -1.57 1.81
CA ILE A 97 -11.62 -1.00 2.56
C ILE A 97 -12.10 -0.72 3.99
N VAL A 98 -11.66 -1.56 4.92
CA VAL A 98 -11.91 -1.40 6.36
C VAL A 98 -10.66 -0.82 6.99
N TYR A 99 -10.76 0.41 7.53
CA TYR A 99 -9.64 1.11 8.14
C TYR A 99 -9.45 0.76 9.62
N HIS A 100 -8.20 0.77 10.07
CA HIS A 100 -7.79 0.64 11.46
C HIS A 100 -7.03 1.89 11.93
N PRO A 101 -7.73 3.03 12.15
CA PRO A 101 -7.07 4.26 12.58
C PRO A 101 -6.34 4.09 13.92
N GLU A 102 -6.77 3.17 14.78
CA GLU A 102 -6.16 2.93 16.09
C GLU A 102 -4.70 2.44 16.03
N VAL A 103 -4.23 1.96 14.87
CA VAL A 103 -2.83 1.57 14.64
C VAL A 103 -2.08 2.46 13.63
N ASP A 104 -2.71 3.54 13.18
CA ASP A 104 -2.10 4.56 12.34
C ASP A 104 -1.14 5.44 13.18
N ASP A 105 -0.08 5.95 12.55
CA ASP A 105 0.92 6.87 13.13
C ASP A 105 0.29 8.05 13.90
N ASP A 106 -0.84 8.59 13.41
CA ASP A 106 -1.56 9.71 14.05
C ASP A 106 -2.10 9.37 15.45
N HIS A 107 -2.30 8.07 15.75
CA HIS A 107 -2.82 7.60 17.03
C HIS A 107 -1.74 7.09 17.96
N HIS A 108 -0.47 7.10 17.51
CA HIS A 108 0.69 6.66 18.29
C HIS A 108 0.45 5.33 19.03
N PRO A 109 0.08 4.25 18.30
CA PRO A 109 -0.22 2.97 18.91
C PRO A 109 0.94 2.47 19.76
N THR A 110 0.60 1.78 20.85
CA THR A 110 1.59 0.99 21.58
C THR A 110 2.07 -0.16 20.70
N GLN A 111 3.26 -0.69 21.01
CA GLN A 111 3.77 -1.89 20.35
C GLN A 111 2.77 -3.06 20.44
N GLU A 112 2.09 -3.21 21.58
CA GLU A 112 1.08 -4.26 21.78
C GLU A 112 -0.12 -4.11 20.84
N GLN A 113 -0.62 -2.90 20.63
CA GLN A 113 -1.71 -2.65 19.67
C GLN A 113 -1.29 -3.00 18.25
N TRP A 114 -0.05 -2.65 17.87
CA TRP A 114 0.51 -3.00 16.56
C TRP A 114 0.67 -4.52 16.41
N ASP A 115 1.21 -5.19 17.41
CA ASP A 115 1.42 -6.63 17.42
C ASP A 115 0.08 -7.40 17.32
N GLU A 116 -0.96 -6.93 18.02
CA GLU A 116 -2.30 -7.51 17.94
C GLU A 116 -2.92 -7.36 16.55
N TYR A 117 -2.82 -6.16 15.95
CA TYR A 117 -3.26 -5.91 14.59
C TYR A 117 -2.51 -6.78 13.59
N GLN A 118 -1.17 -6.79 13.66
CA GLN A 118 -0.33 -7.59 12.76
C GLN A 118 -0.67 -9.08 12.85
N LYS A 119 -0.72 -9.63 14.07
CA LYS A 119 -1.03 -11.04 14.31
C LYS A 119 -2.41 -11.43 13.79
N LYS A 120 -3.39 -10.52 13.89
CA LYS A 120 -4.77 -10.77 13.48
C LYS A 120 -4.98 -10.61 11.98
N TYR A 121 -4.38 -9.60 11.37
CA TYR A 121 -4.75 -9.14 10.04
C TYR A 121 -3.64 -9.28 8.99
N ILE A 122 -2.37 -9.29 9.37
CA ILE A 122 -1.24 -9.36 8.43
C ILE A 122 -0.68 -10.79 8.39
N ASP A 123 -0.23 -11.31 9.53
CA ASP A 123 0.46 -12.60 9.64
C ASP A 123 -0.29 -13.78 8.98
N PRO A 124 -1.63 -13.90 9.04
CA PRO A 124 -2.34 -15.00 8.39
C PRO A 124 -2.20 -15.06 6.87
N TYR A 125 -1.77 -13.96 6.24
CA TYR A 125 -1.69 -13.83 4.78
C TYR A 125 -0.25 -13.76 4.27
N ILE A 126 0.75 -13.82 5.16
CA ILE A 126 2.16 -13.86 4.79
C ILE A 126 2.50 -15.23 4.18
N TYR A 127 3.10 -15.21 2.98
CA TYR A 127 3.60 -16.38 2.25
C TYR A 127 5.01 -16.80 2.66
#